data_AF-A0A419A2J3-F1
#
_entry.id   AF-A0A419A2J3-F1
#
_cell.length_a   1.000
_cell.length_b   1.000
_cell.length_c   1.000
_cell.angle_alpha   90.00
_cell.angle_beta   90.00
_cell.angle_gamma   90.00
#
_symmetry.space_group_name_H-M   'P 1'
#
loop_
_entity.id
_entity.type
_entity.pdbx_description
1 polymer ?
#
loop_
_entity_poly.entity_id
_entity_poly.type
_entity_poly.pdbx_seq_one_letter_code
_entity_poly.pdbx_strand_id
1 'polypeptide(L)' 'MFSQYLRLGLSIHASGCAVVRAAARLLHPDVRRERRFRQSRKNFYREMLGYHAKARKLARDWRL' A
#
# COMPACT_ATOMS: atom_id res chain seq x y z
N MET A 1 2.00 9.67 -4.71
CA MET A 1 1.68 9.19 -3.34
C MET A 1 2.72 8.20 -2.76
N PHE A 2 3.97 8.17 -3.23
CA PHE A 2 4.98 7.23 -2.71
C PHE A 2 5.33 7.47 -1.23
N SER A 3 5.25 8.72 -0.76
CA SER A 3 5.45 9.06 0.65
C SER A 3 4.43 8.41 1.59
N GLN A 4 3.21 8.11 1.11
CA GLN A 4 2.21 7.38 1.90
C GLN A 4 2.56 5.90 2.02
N TYR A 5 3.16 5.32 0.97
CA TYR A 5 3.71 3.97 1.02
C TYR A 5 4.85 3.86 2.04
N LEU A 6 5.76 4.85 2.09
CA LEU A 6 6.83 4.90 3.10
C LEU A 6 6.29 4.96 4.53
N ARG A 7 5.19 5.71 4.75
CA ARG A 7 4.50 5.77 6.05
C ARG A 7 3.88 4.44 6.50
N LEU A 8 3.74 3.46 5.61
CA LEU A 8 3.27 2.13 6.01
C LEU A 8 4.31 1.40 6.88
N GLY A 9 5.58 1.81 6.86
CA GLY A 9 6.64 1.21 7.69
C GLY A 9 6.85 -0.27 7.41
N LEU A 10 6.59 -0.71 6.18
CA LEU A 10 6.63 -2.12 5.82
C LEU A 10 8.01 -2.53 5.33
N SER A 11 8.45 -3.72 5.75
CA SER A 11 9.60 -4.39 5.16
C SER A 11 9.36 -4.65 3.66
N ILE A 12 10.44 -4.60 2.86
CA ILE A 12 10.42 -4.96 1.44
C ILE A 12 9.99 -6.42 1.21
N HIS A 13 10.11 -7.30 2.21
CA HIS A 13 9.70 -8.69 2.15
C HIS A 13 8.25 -8.93 2.60
N ALA A 14 7.53 -7.86 2.97
CA ALA A 14 6.14 -7.97 3.37
C ALA A 14 5.27 -8.53 2.23
N SER A 15 4.23 -9.29 2.57
CA SER A 15 3.28 -9.78 1.56
C SER A 15 2.36 -8.66 1.08
N GLY A 16 1.78 -8.81 -0.12
CA GLY A 16 0.78 -7.86 -0.63
C GLY A 16 -0.42 -7.71 0.32
N CYS A 17 -0.82 -8.77 1.01
CA CYS A 17 -1.87 -8.72 2.03
C CYS A 17 -1.48 -7.87 3.25
N ALA A 18 -0.20 -7.83 3.63
CA ALA A 18 0.29 -6.94 4.68
C ALA A 18 0.25 -5.47 4.22
N VAL A 19 0.60 -5.20 2.96
CA VAL A 19 0.50 -3.87 2.34
C VAL A 19 -0.93 -3.34 2.38
N VAL A 20 -1.90 -4.15 1.94
CA VAL A 20 -3.32 -3.74 1.94
C VAL A 20 -3.82 -3.52 3.38
N ARG A 21 -3.42 -4.35 4.34
CA ARG A 21 -3.80 -4.17 5.75
C ARG A 21 -3.22 -2.88 6.35
N ALA A 22 -1.95 -2.58 6.10
CA ALA A 22 -1.34 -1.33 6.57
C ALA A 22 -1.97 -0.11 5.90
N ALA A 23 -2.19 -0.17 4.57
CA ALA A 23 -2.87 0.89 3.83
C ALA A 23 -4.30 1.12 4.34
N ALA A 24 -5.02 0.04 4.68
CA ALA A 24 -6.34 0.15 5.29
C ALA A 24 -6.31 0.78 6.69
N ARG A 25 -5.22 0.62 7.46
CA ARG A 25 -5.07 1.30 8.76
C ARG A 25 -4.80 2.80 8.62
N LEU A 26 -4.23 3.22 7.50
CA LEU A 26 -3.99 4.63 7.19
C LEU A 26 -5.29 5.40 6.86
N LEU A 27 -6.33 4.71 6.39
CA LEU A 27 -7.62 5.31 6.07
C LEU A 27 -8.50 5.48 7.31
N HIS A 28 -9.20 6.62 7.39
CA HIS A 28 -10.21 6.86 8.42
C HIS A 28 -11.28 5.74 8.39
N PRO A 29 -11.79 5.27 9.55
CA PRO A 29 -12.84 4.25 9.62
C PRO A 29 -14.05 4.54 8.74
N ASP A 30 -14.47 5.80 8.63
CA ASP A 30 -15.64 6.18 7.83
C ASP A 30 -15.38 6.02 6.33
N VAL A 31 -14.19 6.43 5.86
CA VAL A 31 -13.76 6.21 4.46
C VAL A 31 -13.73 4.71 4.11
N ARG A 32 -13.43 3.85 5.08
CA ARG A 32 -13.46 2.39 4.89
C ARG A 32 -14.87 1.82 4.82
N ARG A 33 -15.77 2.30 5.67
CA ARG A 33 -17.15 1.79 5.80
C ARG A 33 -18.04 2.27 4.66
N GLU A 34 -17.84 3.49 4.20
CA GLU A 34 -18.71 4.10 3.20
C GLU A 34 -18.56 3.46 1.81
N ARG A 35 -19.71 3.10 1.21
CA ARG A 35 -19.76 2.44 -0.10
C ARG A 35 -19.33 3.35 -1.25
N ARG A 36 -19.61 4.67 -1.16
CA ARG A 36 -19.23 5.65 -2.20
C ARG A 36 -17.73 5.71 -2.45
N PHE A 37 -16.91 5.43 -1.42
CA PHE A 37 -15.45 5.41 -1.54
C PHE A 37 -14.88 4.05 -1.95
N ARG A 38 -15.71 3.05 -2.27
CA ARG A 38 -15.25 1.69 -2.62
C ARG A 38 -14.26 1.72 -3.79
N GLN A 39 -14.54 2.51 -4.82
CA GLN A 39 -13.67 2.58 -5.99
C GLN A 39 -12.36 3.31 -5.67
N SER A 40 -12.43 4.46 -5.01
CA SER A 40 -11.25 5.21 -4.57
C SER A 40 -10.34 4.37 -3.67
N ARG A 41 -10.92 3.61 -2.74
CA ARG A 41 -10.19 2.69 -1.86
C ARG A 41 -9.50 1.55 -2.63
N LYS A 42 -10.16 0.97 -3.63
CA LYS A 42 -9.53 -0.04 -4.51
C LYS A 42 -8.36 0.55 -5.29
N ASN A 43 -8.53 1.75 -5.84
CA ASN A 43 -7.47 2.43 -6.57
C ASN A 43 -6.28 2.72 -5.64
N PHE A 44 -6.55 3.23 -4.44
CA PHE A 44 -5.55 3.45 -3.41
C PHE A 44 -4.76 2.18 -3.08
N TYR A 45 -5.44 1.05 -2.86
CA TYR A 45 -4.76 -0.22 -2.59
C TYR A 45 -3.90 -0.70 -3.76
N ARG A 46 -4.37 -0.55 -5.00
CA ARG A 46 -3.59 -0.88 -6.19
C ARG A 46 -2.34 -0.02 -6.31
N GLU A 47 -2.45 1.27 -5.99
CA GLU A 47 -1.30 2.18 -6.01
C GLU A 47 -0.25 1.76 -4.96
N MET A 48 -0.67 1.43 -3.75
CA MET A 48 0.21 0.92 -2.69
C MET A 48 0.90 -0.38 -3.08
N LEU A 49 0.17 -1.31 -3.71
CA LEU A 49 0.75 -2.55 -4.24
C LEU A 49 1.75 -2.27 -5.37
N GLY A 50 1.45 -1.31 -6.25
CA GLY A 50 2.37 -0.89 -7.30
C GLY A 50 3.66 -0.30 -6.76
N TYR A 51 3.58 0.55 -5.73
CA TYR A 51 4.77 1.08 -5.05
C TYR A 51 5.58 -0.01 -4.35
N HIS A 52 4.92 -0.96 -3.70
CA HIS A 52 5.59 -2.08 -3.07
C HIS A 52 6.32 -2.98 -4.10
N ALA A 53 5.68 -3.26 -5.23
CA ALA A 53 6.31 -4.01 -6.32
C ALA A 53 7.54 -3.27 -6.89
N LYS A 54 7.46 -1.95 -7.06
CA LYS A 54 8.60 -1.12 -7.48
C LYS A 54 9.73 -1.15 -6.45
N ALA A 55 9.42 -1.01 -5.16
CA ALA A 55 10.40 -1.09 -4.09
C ALA A 55 11.09 -2.47 -4.03
N ARG A 56 10.34 -3.55 -4.21
CA ARG A 56 10.88 -4.91 -4.30
C ARG A 56 11.77 -5.12 -5.53
N LYS A 57 11.36 -4.58 -6.67
CA LYS A 57 12.15 -4.65 -7.90
C LYS A 57 13.47 -3.92 -7.70
N LEU A 58 13.42 -2.69 -7.16
CA LEU A 58 14.61 -1.93 -6.82
C LEU A 58 15.52 -2.73 -5.87
N ALA A 59 15.01 -3.21 -4.73
CA ALA A 59 15.83 -4.00 -3.81
C ALA A 59 16.50 -5.21 -4.47
N ARG A 60 15.77 -5.92 -5.34
CA ARG A 60 16.32 -7.04 -6.14
C ARG A 60 17.42 -6.58 -7.11
N ASP A 61 17.16 -5.51 -7.86
CA ASP A 61 18.09 -4.98 -8.87
C ASP A 61 19.41 -4.52 -8.22
N TRP A 62 19.32 -3.95 -7.01
CA TRP A 62 20.47 -3.46 -6.25
C TRP A 62 21.07 -4.52 -5.30
N ARG A 63 20.55 -5.77 -5.29
CA ARG A 63 20.95 -6.88 -4.40
C ARG A 63 21.10 -6.47 -2.92
N LEU A 64 20.17 -5.66 -2.42
CA LEU A 64 20.03 -5.33 -0.99
C LEU A 64 19.21 -6.39 -0.26
#